data_AF-A0A4U8W7W3-F1
#
_entry.id   AF-A0A4U8W7W3-F1
#
_cell.length_a   1.000
_cell.length_b   1.000
_cell.length_c   1.000
_cell.angle_alpha   90.00
_cell.angle_beta   90.00
_cell.angle_gamma   90.00
#
_symmetry.space_group_name_H-M   'P 1'
#
loop_
_entity.id
_entity.type
_entity.pdbx_description
1 polymer ?
#
loop_
_entity_poly.entity_id
_entity_poly.type
_entity_poly.pdbx_seq_one_letter_code
_entity_poly.pdbx_strand_id
1 'polypeptide(L)'
;MKTALQILTFLFFFQSCQSQELDIKYETFEINIPGQPGPWLKQDGKFYCFFTTDNDKFSSGSKHQFYILNKDGNIKSKISVPEKLQTFYYDLYIKNDSIFTTEYYDHNTFYLDEENSKWVETKKGNDLFYKDENYEVYSLDFGEWGGTTWFKNLKTKKQYEFSGSSPIINKLDNSYYVTLGKKILKIRDPQKMELSKEPYDYNKAVLEENYFRTGSNSLKGTETIYEYKNDDYFNPKFSFSTSFISNDKLFSIYKENNSTKIGNIENNNLISKYEFQKKIKPYNWRYDWRNPIQNNKSQTLQFSTEKNNEYGIIEINGNNLLVTTFKNSYKEKEFGETKVKEWVEKTFTYYFNNFDNLYLKDVDSVELKENPRDLTQSHKMSHYLLEGKEIETPRIYRKLENSIFKLNTMYYYDTNDKSVQLIEFEWGKNKNSFENDVDFSVLESTNKEKSVYEPKFIWLSKFLNSKLGKPNKSNIGNKSGNHEWKIENKVIKLQYNENLCELTMYKK
;
A
#
# COMPACT_ATOMS: atom_id res chain seq x y z
N MET A 1 45.13 39.34 41.80
CA MET A 1 45.20 38.13 40.94
C MET A 1 44.22 37.00 41.31
N LYS A 2 43.63 36.95 42.52
CA LYS A 2 42.67 35.88 42.88
C LYS A 2 41.21 36.14 42.49
N THR A 3 40.83 37.39 42.22
CA THR A 3 39.45 37.77 41.83
C THR A 3 39.20 37.71 40.33
N ALA A 4 40.23 37.82 39.48
CA ALA A 4 40.08 37.70 38.03
C ALA A 4 39.89 36.24 37.56
N LEU A 5 40.40 35.27 38.33
CA LEU A 5 40.32 33.85 37.97
C LEU A 5 38.94 33.24 38.26
N GLN A 6 38.23 33.72 39.28
CA GLN A 6 36.88 33.24 39.62
C GLN A 6 35.79 33.74 38.66
N ILE A 7 35.99 34.90 38.01
CA ILE A 7 35.07 35.40 36.98
C ILE A 7 35.25 34.59 35.68
N LEU A 8 36.47 34.13 35.39
CA LEU A 8 36.73 33.29 34.21
C LEU A 8 36.16 31.87 34.36
N THR A 9 36.10 31.31 35.57
CA THR A 9 35.52 29.96 35.78
C THR A 9 33.99 29.95 35.77
N PHE A 10 33.33 31.08 36.09
CA PHE A 10 31.87 31.21 35.97
C PHE A 10 31.40 31.43 34.52
N LEU A 11 32.28 31.87 33.62
CA LEU A 11 31.99 32.05 32.19
C LEU A 11 32.07 30.75 31.37
N PHE A 12 32.69 29.68 31.89
CA PHE A 12 32.79 28.39 31.18
C PHE A 12 31.68 27.37 31.52
N PHE A 13 30.84 27.64 32.53
CA PHE A 13 29.67 26.79 32.85
C PHE A 13 28.35 27.28 32.23
N PHE A 14 28.37 28.41 31.51
CA PHE A 14 27.36 28.73 30.51
C PHE A 14 27.84 28.33 29.11
N GLN A 15 28.48 27.16 28.98
CA GLN A 15 28.28 26.41 27.75
C GLN A 15 26.78 26.18 27.67
N SER A 16 26.16 26.99 26.80
CA SER A 16 24.78 26.91 26.41
C SER A 16 24.39 25.44 26.35
N CYS A 17 23.64 24.99 27.33
CA CYS A 17 22.64 23.97 27.11
C CYS A 17 21.66 24.64 26.13
N GLN A 18 22.05 24.74 24.85
CA GLN A 18 21.11 24.93 23.78
C GLN A 18 20.26 23.68 23.87
N SER A 19 19.15 23.80 24.60
CA SER A 19 18.02 22.89 24.50
C SER A 19 17.85 22.63 23.01
N GLN A 20 18.12 21.39 22.58
CA GLN A 20 17.95 21.00 21.20
C GLN A 20 16.49 21.36 20.83
N GLU A 21 16.28 22.22 19.83
CA GLU A 21 14.94 22.73 19.51
C GLU A 21 13.96 21.59 19.16
N LEU A 22 14.50 20.43 18.78
CA LEU A 22 13.79 19.20 18.48
C LEU A 22 14.54 18.01 19.12
N ASP A 23 13.82 17.14 19.84
CA ASP A 23 14.31 15.83 20.31
C ASP A 23 13.89 14.76 19.31
N ILE A 24 14.85 14.24 18.54
CA ILE A 24 14.60 13.27 17.47
C ILE A 24 15.23 11.94 17.85
N LYS A 25 14.39 10.91 18.01
CA LYS A 25 14.79 9.55 18.35
C LYS A 25 14.54 8.61 17.18
N TYR A 26 15.34 7.55 17.13
CA TYR A 26 15.29 6.53 16.09
C TYR A 26 15.13 5.16 16.72
N GLU A 27 14.22 4.38 16.17
CA GLU A 27 14.08 2.96 16.51
C GLU A 27 13.90 2.11 15.25
N THR A 28 14.22 0.83 15.36
CA THR A 28 14.09 -0.11 14.26
C THR A 28 13.56 -1.43 14.77
N PHE A 29 12.53 -1.95 14.09
CA PHE A 29 11.92 -3.24 14.37
C PHE A 29 12.07 -4.15 13.16
N GLU A 30 12.36 -5.42 13.41
CA GLU A 30 12.28 -6.47 12.40
C GLU A 30 10.86 -7.04 12.42
N ILE A 31 10.24 -7.13 11.25
CA ILE A 31 8.93 -7.75 11.08
C ILE A 31 9.00 -8.82 10.00
N ASN A 32 8.01 -9.71 9.98
CA ASN A 32 7.91 -10.80 9.02
C ASN A 32 6.46 -10.93 8.56
N ILE A 33 6.01 -9.99 7.73
CA ILE A 33 4.62 -9.88 7.27
C ILE A 33 4.57 -10.03 5.74
N PRO A 34 3.73 -10.94 5.21
CA PRO A 34 3.58 -11.09 3.77
C PRO A 34 3.00 -9.84 3.10
N GLY A 35 3.59 -9.45 1.97
CA GLY A 35 3.07 -8.40 1.10
C GLY A 35 3.77 -7.05 1.22
N GLN A 36 3.30 -6.10 0.42
CA GLN A 36 3.72 -4.70 0.45
C GLN A 36 2.88 -3.96 1.49
N PRO A 37 3.44 -2.98 2.20
CA PRO A 37 2.63 -2.22 3.12
C PRO A 37 1.63 -1.29 2.41
N GLY A 38 0.41 -1.23 2.94
CA GLY A 38 -0.63 -0.26 2.60
C GLY A 38 -0.67 0.88 3.62
N PRO A 39 -1.83 1.51 3.89
CA PRO A 39 -2.01 2.50 4.96
C PRO A 39 -1.70 1.98 6.36
N TRP A 40 -1.26 2.88 7.23
CA TRP A 40 -0.75 2.57 8.56
C TRP A 40 -0.77 3.79 9.47
N LEU A 41 -1.11 3.55 10.73
CA LEU A 41 -1.10 4.55 11.77
C LEU A 41 -0.57 3.96 13.08
N LYS A 42 -0.28 4.84 14.04
CA LYS A 42 0.02 4.45 15.42
C LYS A 42 -0.98 5.11 16.37
N GLN A 43 -1.52 4.32 17.28
CA GLN A 43 -2.40 4.80 18.34
C GLN A 43 -2.16 3.97 19.60
N ASP A 44 -2.04 4.63 20.75
CA ASP A 44 -1.86 4.00 22.07
C ASP A 44 -0.72 2.95 22.11
N GLY A 45 0.40 3.28 21.46
CA GLY A 45 1.58 2.43 21.40
C GLY A 45 1.46 1.20 20.50
N LYS A 46 0.35 1.02 19.78
CA LYS A 46 0.15 -0.05 18.79
C LYS A 46 0.25 0.50 17.38
N PHE A 47 0.70 -0.34 16.45
CA PHE A 47 0.67 -0.04 15.03
C PHE A 47 -0.48 -0.78 14.38
N TYR A 48 -1.18 -0.10 13.48
CA TYR A 48 -2.31 -0.64 12.75
C TYR A 48 -1.97 -0.51 11.29
N CYS A 49 -1.86 -1.63 10.57
CA CYS A 49 -1.25 -1.63 9.26
C CYS A 49 -1.96 -2.57 8.28
N PHE A 50 -2.24 -2.05 7.10
CA PHE A 50 -2.60 -2.85 5.95
C PHE A 50 -1.37 -3.39 5.25
N PHE A 51 -1.51 -4.59 4.71
CA PHE A 51 -0.55 -5.23 3.83
C PHE A 51 -1.28 -5.79 2.62
N THR A 52 -0.73 -5.54 1.44
CA THR A 52 -1.26 -5.97 0.16
C THR A 52 -0.39 -7.08 -0.38
N THR A 53 -0.97 -8.26 -0.56
CA THR A 53 -0.32 -9.39 -1.22
C THR A 53 -0.65 -9.37 -2.71
N ASP A 54 0.36 -9.53 -3.58
CA ASP A 54 0.15 -9.67 -5.03
C ASP A 54 -0.81 -10.82 -5.38
N ASN A 55 -1.49 -10.67 -6.51
CA ASN A 55 -2.28 -11.70 -7.16
C ASN A 55 -1.63 -12.16 -8.47
N ASP A 56 -0.31 -12.07 -8.56
CA ASP A 56 0.45 -12.53 -9.73
C ASP A 56 0.03 -11.83 -11.04
N LYS A 57 -0.26 -12.60 -12.09
CA LYS A 57 -0.73 -12.13 -13.40
C LYS A 57 -2.25 -11.92 -13.47
N PHE A 58 -2.98 -12.21 -12.39
CA PHE A 58 -4.43 -12.16 -12.40
C PHE A 58 -4.92 -10.75 -12.13
N SER A 59 -6.06 -10.40 -12.73
CA SER A 59 -6.59 -9.03 -12.71
C SER A 59 -7.33 -8.66 -11.43
N SER A 60 -7.48 -9.56 -10.43
CA SER A 60 -8.10 -9.13 -9.17
C SER A 60 -7.16 -8.17 -8.45
N GLY A 61 -7.73 -7.12 -7.87
CA GLY A 61 -6.96 -6.21 -7.02
C GLY A 61 -6.29 -6.96 -5.87
N SER A 62 -5.09 -6.53 -5.46
CA SER A 62 -4.28 -7.17 -4.41
C SER A 62 -5.12 -7.56 -3.20
N LYS A 63 -4.86 -8.73 -2.60
CA LYS A 63 -5.56 -9.13 -1.38
C LYS A 63 -5.03 -8.34 -0.19
N HIS A 64 -5.92 -7.62 0.48
CA HIS A 64 -5.61 -6.80 1.64
C HIS A 64 -5.74 -7.59 2.93
N GLN A 65 -4.74 -7.42 3.78
CA GLN A 65 -4.62 -8.02 5.08
C GLN A 65 -4.41 -6.90 6.09
N PHE A 66 -5.05 -6.99 7.26
CA PHE A 66 -4.88 -5.99 8.31
C PHE A 66 -4.27 -6.62 9.55
N TYR A 67 -3.26 -5.96 10.10
CA TYR A 67 -2.51 -6.39 11.26
C TYR A 67 -2.51 -5.32 12.34
N ILE A 68 -2.59 -5.76 13.60
CA ILE A 68 -2.28 -4.93 14.76
C ILE A 68 -0.95 -5.42 15.31
N LEU A 69 0.04 -4.53 15.37
CA LEU A 69 1.36 -4.80 15.96
C LEU A 69 1.45 -4.12 17.33
N ASN A 70 2.16 -4.75 18.26
CA ASN A 70 2.50 -4.12 19.53
C ASN A 70 3.62 -3.07 19.35
N LYS A 71 3.98 -2.37 20.43
CA LYS A 71 5.03 -1.33 20.42
C LYS A 71 6.42 -1.82 19.96
N ASP A 72 6.67 -3.12 20.01
CA ASP A 72 7.94 -3.74 19.64
C ASP A 72 7.90 -4.34 18.21
N GLY A 73 6.81 -4.12 17.47
CA GLY A 73 6.60 -4.64 16.11
C GLY A 73 6.07 -6.07 16.00
N ASN A 74 5.75 -6.73 17.12
CA ASN A 74 5.21 -8.09 17.12
C ASN A 74 3.72 -8.10 16.75
N ILE A 75 3.30 -9.06 15.92
CA ILE A 75 1.88 -9.23 15.53
C ILE A 75 1.05 -9.63 16.76
N LYS A 76 0.16 -8.74 17.19
CA LYS A 76 -0.84 -8.98 18.23
C LYS A 76 -2.08 -9.67 17.65
N SER A 77 -2.55 -9.22 16.50
CA SER A 77 -3.71 -9.80 15.82
C SER A 77 -3.66 -9.59 14.31
N LYS A 78 -4.38 -10.46 13.60
CA LYS A 78 -4.69 -10.34 12.17
C LYS A 78 -6.20 -10.30 12.03
N ILE A 79 -6.72 -9.25 11.40
CA ILE A 79 -8.16 -9.02 11.25
C ILE A 79 -8.53 -9.17 9.78
N SER A 80 -9.63 -9.90 9.54
CA SER A 80 -10.18 -10.07 8.20
C SER A 80 -10.63 -8.71 7.64
N VAL A 81 -10.19 -8.39 6.43
CA VAL A 81 -10.56 -7.16 5.74
C VAL A 81 -11.85 -7.41 4.95
N PRO A 82 -12.93 -6.64 5.18
CA PRO A 82 -14.18 -6.70 4.43
C PRO A 82 -13.96 -6.71 2.90
N GLU A 83 -14.83 -7.40 2.17
CA GLU A 83 -14.75 -7.50 0.71
C GLU A 83 -14.78 -6.11 0.02
N LYS A 84 -15.63 -5.21 0.52
CA LYS A 84 -15.73 -3.81 0.08
C LYS A 84 -14.41 -3.03 0.21
N LEU A 85 -13.48 -3.47 1.06
CA LEU A 85 -12.16 -2.85 1.28
C LEU A 85 -11.03 -3.56 0.50
N GLN A 86 -11.34 -4.55 -0.33
CA GLN A 86 -10.39 -5.21 -1.24
C GLN A 86 -10.16 -4.35 -2.51
N THR A 87 -9.85 -3.06 -2.32
CA THR A 87 -9.68 -2.04 -3.37
C THR A 87 -8.46 -1.18 -3.10
N PHE A 88 -7.78 -0.66 -4.13
CA PHE A 88 -6.51 0.06 -3.99
C PHE A 88 -6.60 1.48 -3.39
N TYR A 89 -7.81 2.03 -3.28
CA TYR A 89 -8.05 3.40 -2.87
C TYR A 89 -8.86 3.45 -1.59
N TYR A 90 -8.16 3.52 -0.46
CA TYR A 90 -8.75 3.64 0.87
C TYR A 90 -7.77 4.34 1.79
N ASP A 91 -8.26 4.84 2.91
CA ASP A 91 -7.46 5.46 3.95
C ASP A 91 -7.53 4.70 5.28
N LEU A 92 -6.76 5.16 6.26
CA LEU A 92 -6.75 4.63 7.62
C LEU A 92 -6.45 5.79 8.57
N TYR A 93 -7.45 6.21 9.35
CA TYR A 93 -7.37 7.45 10.13
C TYR A 93 -8.00 7.30 11.51
N ILE A 94 -7.65 8.21 12.42
CA ILE A 94 -8.19 8.28 13.78
C ILE A 94 -9.27 9.35 13.87
N LYS A 95 -10.41 9.01 14.49
CA LYS A 95 -11.47 9.95 14.83
C LYS A 95 -12.12 9.55 16.15
N ASN A 96 -12.22 10.49 17.10
CA ASN A 96 -12.81 10.25 18.42
C ASN A 96 -12.23 9.00 19.10
N ASP A 97 -10.90 8.88 19.10
CA ASP A 97 -10.15 7.75 19.66
C ASP A 97 -10.43 6.38 19.02
N SER A 98 -11.19 6.33 17.92
CA SER A 98 -11.47 5.13 17.16
C SER A 98 -10.79 5.18 15.79
N ILE A 99 -10.43 4.01 15.27
CA ILE A 99 -9.78 3.85 13.97
C ILE A 99 -10.85 3.61 12.91
N PHE A 100 -10.74 4.33 11.81
CA PHE A 100 -11.63 4.23 10.67
C PHE A 100 -10.86 3.96 9.39
N THR A 101 -11.55 3.38 8.43
CA THR A 101 -11.12 3.28 7.04
C THR A 101 -12.32 3.57 6.14
N THR A 102 -12.08 4.21 5.00
CA THR A 102 -13.10 4.39 3.96
C THR A 102 -12.46 4.17 2.61
N GLU A 103 -13.15 3.44 1.74
CA GLU A 103 -12.74 3.36 0.35
C GLU A 103 -13.27 4.52 -0.50
N TYR A 104 -12.56 4.80 -1.59
CA TYR A 104 -12.74 6.04 -2.33
C TYR A 104 -13.97 6.06 -3.25
N TYR A 105 -14.36 4.93 -3.83
CA TYR A 105 -15.34 4.91 -4.92
C TYR A 105 -16.78 4.95 -4.40
N ASP A 106 -17.15 4.01 -3.53
CA ASP A 106 -18.52 3.92 -3.00
C ASP A 106 -18.62 4.51 -1.58
N HIS A 107 -17.51 5.02 -1.05
CA HIS A 107 -17.42 5.59 0.29
C HIS A 107 -17.87 4.65 1.41
N ASN A 108 -17.72 3.33 1.24
CA ASN A 108 -17.96 2.36 2.29
C ASN A 108 -17.01 2.64 3.46
N THR A 109 -17.56 3.03 4.61
CA THR A 109 -16.79 3.37 5.81
C THR A 109 -16.93 2.27 6.86
N PHE A 110 -15.83 1.99 7.54
CA PHE A 110 -15.79 1.04 8.64
C PHE A 110 -15.03 1.64 9.81
N TYR A 111 -15.44 1.29 11.03
CA TYR A 111 -14.61 1.49 12.21
C TYR A 111 -14.08 0.15 12.72
N LEU A 112 -12.93 0.20 13.37
CA LEU A 112 -12.31 -0.97 13.97
C LEU A 112 -12.88 -1.21 15.37
N ASP A 113 -13.57 -2.32 15.53
CA ASP A 113 -13.94 -2.86 16.83
C ASP A 113 -12.79 -3.78 17.29
N GLU A 114 -11.83 -3.22 18.03
CA GLU A 114 -10.65 -3.97 18.48
C GLU A 114 -11.05 -5.12 19.43
N GLU A 115 -12.04 -4.91 20.30
CA GLU A 115 -12.51 -5.91 21.27
C GLU A 115 -13.01 -7.17 20.59
N ASN A 116 -13.79 -7.02 19.51
CA ASN A 116 -14.31 -8.14 18.72
C ASN A 116 -13.44 -8.49 17.50
N SER A 117 -12.30 -7.82 17.32
CA SER A 117 -11.34 -8.03 16.23
C SER A 117 -12.00 -8.02 14.84
N LYS A 118 -12.85 -7.02 14.57
CA LYS A 118 -13.59 -6.91 13.31
C LYS A 118 -13.76 -5.47 12.84
N TRP A 119 -13.97 -5.31 11.55
CA TRP A 119 -14.43 -4.06 10.96
C TRP A 119 -15.95 -4.01 11.00
N VAL A 120 -16.52 -2.90 11.47
CA VAL A 120 -17.96 -2.67 11.54
C VAL A 120 -18.34 -1.54 10.59
N GLU A 121 -19.24 -1.84 9.66
CA GLU A 121 -19.72 -0.88 8.66
C GLU A 121 -20.46 0.28 9.33
N THR A 122 -20.23 1.48 8.83
CA THR A 122 -20.83 2.72 9.32
C THR A 122 -20.92 3.76 8.20
N LYS A 123 -21.50 4.92 8.50
CA LYS A 123 -21.63 6.03 7.53
C LYS A 123 -20.34 6.84 7.45
N LYS A 124 -20.01 7.31 6.24
CA LYS A 124 -18.89 8.23 6.02
C LYS A 124 -19.03 9.48 6.89
N GLY A 125 -17.97 9.80 7.63
CA GLY A 125 -17.90 11.02 8.42
C GLY A 125 -17.76 12.28 7.54
N ASN A 126 -17.92 13.45 8.15
CA ASN A 126 -17.59 14.73 7.50
C ASN A 126 -16.09 14.88 7.19
N ASP A 127 -15.77 15.81 6.30
CA ASP A 127 -14.42 16.12 5.81
C ASP A 127 -13.71 17.16 6.68
N LEU A 128 -13.79 16.99 8.01
CA LEU A 128 -13.20 17.90 8.98
C LEU A 128 -11.68 17.68 9.06
N PHE A 129 -10.91 18.74 8.87
CA PHE A 129 -9.44 18.74 8.97
C PHE A 129 -8.91 19.34 10.25
N TYR A 130 -9.62 20.33 10.79
CA TYR A 130 -9.20 21.08 11.95
C TYR A 130 -10.41 21.67 12.66
N LYS A 131 -10.33 21.75 13.99
CA LYS A 131 -11.34 22.40 14.81
C LYS A 131 -10.68 23.10 15.98
N ASP A 132 -11.12 24.32 16.24
CA ASP A 132 -10.85 25.01 17.50
C ASP A 132 -12.13 25.63 18.07
N GLU A 133 -11.98 26.53 19.04
CA GLU A 133 -13.08 27.22 19.72
C GLU A 133 -13.89 28.15 18.79
N ASN A 134 -13.31 28.60 17.66
CA ASN A 134 -13.88 29.62 16.78
C ASN A 134 -14.27 29.09 15.41
N TYR A 135 -13.55 28.09 14.89
CA TYR A 135 -13.71 27.60 13.52
C TYR A 135 -13.67 26.08 13.41
N GLU A 136 -14.47 25.57 12.48
CA GLU A 136 -14.31 24.24 11.88
C GLU A 136 -13.75 24.43 10.47
N VAL A 137 -12.74 23.64 10.10
CA VAL A 137 -12.13 23.69 8.78
C VAL A 137 -12.38 22.41 8.02
N TYR A 138 -12.95 22.55 6.83
CA TYR A 138 -13.25 21.45 5.91
C TYR A 138 -12.43 21.61 4.64
N SER A 139 -12.10 20.51 3.96
CA SER A 139 -11.47 20.56 2.65
C SER A 139 -11.94 19.41 1.76
N LEU A 140 -12.03 19.67 0.47
CA LEU A 140 -12.32 18.68 -0.56
C LEU A 140 -11.34 18.83 -1.70
N ASP A 141 -10.90 17.68 -2.21
CA ASP A 141 -10.05 17.55 -3.39
C ASP A 141 -10.89 17.02 -4.55
N PHE A 142 -10.90 17.76 -5.65
CA PHE A 142 -11.63 17.42 -6.88
C PHE A 142 -10.68 16.97 -8.00
N GLY A 143 -9.47 16.53 -7.66
CA GLY A 143 -8.48 16.01 -8.60
C GLY A 143 -7.86 17.11 -9.46
N GLU A 144 -7.87 16.92 -10.78
CA GLU A 144 -7.27 17.86 -11.75
C GLU A 144 -7.90 19.25 -11.73
N TRP A 145 -9.10 19.36 -11.14
CA TRP A 145 -9.85 20.60 -11.01
C TRP A 145 -9.51 21.39 -9.74
N GLY A 146 -8.54 20.89 -8.96
CA GLY A 146 -8.07 21.49 -7.72
C GLY A 146 -8.94 21.14 -6.52
N GLY A 147 -8.89 21.98 -5.50
CA GLY A 147 -9.57 21.73 -4.24
C GLY A 147 -10.01 23.01 -3.56
N THR A 148 -10.91 22.88 -2.59
CA THR A 148 -11.35 24.03 -1.78
C THR A 148 -11.27 23.71 -0.31
N THR A 149 -10.85 24.71 0.46
CA THR A 149 -10.85 24.66 1.92
C THR A 149 -11.75 25.76 2.48
N TRP A 150 -12.60 25.41 3.45
CA TRP A 150 -13.57 26.30 4.09
C TRP A 150 -13.30 26.47 5.57
N PHE A 151 -13.22 27.70 6.04
CA PHE A 151 -13.25 28.07 7.45
C PHE A 151 -14.67 28.46 7.84
N LYS A 152 -15.35 27.59 8.58
CA LYS A 152 -16.71 27.83 9.10
C LYS A 152 -16.62 28.47 10.48
N ASN A 153 -17.08 29.71 10.58
CA ASN A 153 -17.15 30.40 11.87
C ASN A 153 -18.25 29.77 12.75
N LEU A 154 -17.89 29.32 13.94
CA LEU A 154 -18.81 28.63 14.84
C LEU A 154 -19.90 29.54 15.42
N LYS A 155 -19.65 30.85 15.54
CA LYS A 155 -20.59 31.84 16.07
C LYS A 155 -21.55 32.35 15.00
N THR A 156 -21.04 32.77 13.84
CA THR A 156 -21.86 33.37 12.77
C THR A 156 -22.39 32.37 11.76
N LYS A 157 -21.86 31.14 11.77
CA LYS A 157 -22.11 30.06 10.79
C LYS A 157 -21.72 30.40 9.34
N LYS A 158 -21.15 31.58 9.09
CA LYS A 158 -20.61 31.95 7.78
C LYS A 158 -19.36 31.13 7.48
N GLN A 159 -19.18 30.79 6.20
CA GLN A 159 -18.02 30.05 5.72
C GLN A 159 -17.20 30.92 4.78
N TYR A 160 -15.89 30.85 4.94
CA TYR A 160 -14.93 31.61 4.14
C TYR A 160 -13.96 30.64 3.49
N GLU A 161 -13.54 30.92 2.25
CA GLU A 161 -12.81 29.93 1.46
C GLU A 161 -11.55 30.50 0.78
N PHE A 162 -10.66 29.59 0.43
CA PHE A 162 -9.56 29.81 -0.52
C PHE A 162 -9.38 28.55 -1.38
N SER A 163 -8.68 28.70 -2.51
CA SER A 163 -8.37 27.56 -3.40
C SER A 163 -7.15 26.76 -2.90
N GLY A 164 -7.40 25.49 -2.57
CA GLY A 164 -6.44 24.52 -2.06
C GLY A 164 -7.13 23.33 -1.38
N SER A 165 -6.63 22.12 -1.62
CA SER A 165 -7.04 20.87 -0.95
C SER A 165 -5.99 20.37 0.04
N SER A 166 -6.40 19.38 0.85
CA SER A 166 -5.53 18.60 1.74
C SER A 166 -4.62 19.46 2.63
N PRO A 167 -5.15 20.51 3.28
CA PRO A 167 -4.33 21.42 4.08
C PRO A 167 -3.86 20.78 5.38
N ILE A 168 -2.67 21.17 5.83
CA ILE A 168 -2.22 20.94 7.20
C ILE A 168 -2.33 22.26 7.95
N ILE A 169 -3.16 22.27 8.99
CA ILE A 169 -3.59 23.51 9.66
C ILE A 169 -3.01 23.54 11.06
N ASN A 170 -2.18 24.55 11.31
CA ASN A 170 -1.63 24.85 12.62
C ASN A 170 -2.13 26.22 13.09
N LYS A 171 -2.33 26.40 14.40
CA LYS A 171 -2.66 27.70 15.00
C LYS A 171 -1.52 28.14 15.91
N LEU A 172 -1.01 29.34 15.67
CA LEU A 172 0.09 29.96 16.41
C LEU A 172 -0.13 31.48 16.44
N ASP A 173 0.06 32.12 17.61
CA ASP A 173 -0.11 33.57 17.79
C ASP A 173 -1.41 34.13 17.20
N ASN A 174 -2.53 33.47 17.52
CA ASN A 174 -3.88 33.80 17.01
C ASN A 174 -4.01 33.83 15.48
N SER A 175 -3.06 33.25 14.75
CA SER A 175 -3.09 33.11 13.30
C SER A 175 -3.14 31.64 12.91
N TYR A 176 -3.82 31.34 11.81
CA TYR A 176 -3.78 30.03 11.18
C TYR A 176 -2.65 29.99 10.17
N TYR A 177 -1.92 28.89 10.18
CA TYR A 177 -0.86 28.57 9.23
C TYR A 177 -1.32 27.34 8.45
N VAL A 178 -1.45 27.53 7.14
CA VAL A 178 -1.93 26.50 6.21
C VAL A 178 -0.76 26.06 5.36
N THR A 179 -0.26 24.86 5.63
CA THR A 179 0.77 24.22 4.82
C THR A 179 0.11 23.44 3.69
N LEU A 180 0.57 23.74 2.48
CA LEU A 180 0.17 23.11 1.22
C LEU A 180 1.44 22.62 0.52
N GLY A 181 1.30 21.74 -0.46
CA GLY A 181 2.42 21.01 -1.08
C GLY A 181 3.71 21.81 -1.33
N LYS A 182 3.63 23.07 -1.79
CA LYS A 182 4.80 23.93 -2.02
C LYS A 182 4.76 25.32 -1.38
N LYS A 183 3.72 25.62 -0.59
CA LYS A 183 3.50 26.96 -0.04
C LYS A 183 2.93 26.91 1.36
N ILE A 184 3.23 27.94 2.15
CA ILE A 184 2.64 28.14 3.47
C ILE A 184 1.93 29.49 3.47
N LEU A 185 0.65 29.47 3.83
CA LEU A 185 -0.19 30.65 3.96
C LEU A 185 -0.43 30.97 5.43
N LYS A 186 -0.43 32.25 5.78
CA LYS A 186 -0.84 32.78 7.07
C LYS A 186 -2.20 33.46 6.93
N ILE A 187 -3.14 33.13 7.81
CA ILE A 187 -4.48 33.71 7.88
C ILE A 187 -4.66 34.27 9.29
N ARG A 188 -4.63 35.60 9.42
CA ARG A 188 -4.81 36.29 10.71
C ARG A 188 -6.28 36.33 11.14
N ASP A 189 -7.17 36.46 10.17
CA ASP A 189 -8.61 36.55 10.39
C ASP A 189 -9.36 35.91 9.21
N PRO A 190 -9.92 34.69 9.39
CA PRO A 190 -10.67 34.02 8.33
C PRO A 190 -11.85 34.85 7.80
N GLN A 191 -12.41 35.81 8.55
CA GLN A 191 -13.53 36.62 8.07
C GLN A 191 -13.13 37.61 6.96
N LYS A 192 -11.82 37.87 6.79
CA LYS A 192 -11.29 38.70 5.71
C LYS A 192 -11.07 37.92 4.42
N MET A 193 -11.20 36.59 4.46
CA MET A 193 -11.14 35.76 3.27
C MET A 193 -12.40 35.92 2.42
N GLU A 194 -12.40 35.27 1.25
CA GLU A 194 -13.57 35.27 0.37
C GLU A 194 -14.74 34.60 1.07
N LEU A 195 -15.89 35.27 1.11
CA LEU A 195 -17.11 34.66 1.62
C LEU A 195 -17.55 33.57 0.63
N SER A 196 -17.75 32.37 1.14
CA SER A 196 -18.11 31.22 0.30
C SER A 196 -19.49 31.42 -0.32
N LYS A 197 -19.56 31.37 -1.65
CA LYS A 197 -20.83 31.35 -2.40
C LYS A 197 -21.49 29.97 -2.34
N GLU A 198 -20.66 28.93 -2.20
CA GLU A 198 -21.06 27.54 -2.06
C GLU A 198 -20.38 26.96 -0.80
N PRO A 199 -20.96 27.25 0.38
CA PRO A 199 -20.42 26.76 1.65
C PRO A 199 -20.39 25.24 1.68
N TYR A 200 -19.42 24.66 2.41
CA TYR A 200 -19.39 23.23 2.66
C TYR A 200 -20.71 22.79 3.30
N ASP A 201 -21.33 21.78 2.69
CA ASP A 201 -22.54 21.12 3.17
C ASP A 201 -22.29 19.62 3.13
N TYR A 202 -22.50 18.94 4.25
CA TYR A 202 -22.23 17.51 4.36
C TYR A 202 -23.15 16.66 3.46
N ASN A 203 -24.43 17.03 3.33
CA ASN A 203 -25.35 16.25 2.51
C ASN A 203 -24.90 16.32 1.04
N LYS A 204 -24.53 17.50 0.56
CA LYS A 204 -24.01 17.65 -0.81
C LYS A 204 -22.64 17.00 -0.98
N ALA A 205 -21.69 17.29 -0.10
CA ALA A 205 -20.31 16.86 -0.26
C ALA A 205 -20.09 15.35 -0.03
N VAL A 206 -20.93 14.73 0.80
CA VAL A 206 -20.72 13.36 1.28
C VAL A 206 -21.83 12.40 0.89
N LEU A 207 -23.09 12.85 0.84
CA LEU A 207 -24.23 11.97 0.57
C LEU A 207 -24.71 12.03 -0.89
N GLU A 208 -24.51 13.14 -1.60
CA GLU A 208 -24.83 13.24 -3.03
C GLU A 208 -23.67 12.66 -3.87
N GLU A 209 -24.00 11.74 -4.76
CA GLU A 209 -23.04 11.21 -5.74
C GLU A 209 -22.65 12.33 -6.72
N ASN A 210 -21.34 12.49 -6.97
CA ASN A 210 -20.76 13.41 -7.97
C ASN A 210 -20.77 14.91 -7.63
N TYR A 211 -20.74 15.29 -6.35
CA TYR A 211 -20.54 16.70 -5.99
C TYR A 211 -19.18 17.21 -6.49
N PHE A 212 -19.23 18.24 -7.32
CA PHE A 212 -18.07 18.85 -7.95
C PHE A 212 -18.21 20.37 -7.97
N ARG A 213 -17.11 21.08 -7.71
CA ARG A 213 -17.01 22.50 -8.02
C ARG A 213 -15.58 22.98 -8.19
N THR A 214 -15.45 24.15 -8.82
CA THR A 214 -14.20 24.93 -8.81
C THR A 214 -14.20 25.87 -7.61
N GLY A 215 -13.12 25.88 -6.83
CA GLY A 215 -12.95 26.84 -5.73
C GLY A 215 -12.86 28.29 -6.22
N SER A 216 -13.03 29.26 -5.32
CA SER A 216 -13.00 30.71 -5.65
C SER A 216 -11.71 31.21 -6.32
N ASN A 217 -10.62 30.43 -6.32
CA ASN A 217 -9.27 30.87 -6.71
C ASN A 217 -8.77 32.13 -5.99
N SER A 218 -9.46 32.53 -4.92
CA SER A 218 -9.14 33.72 -4.14
C SER A 218 -8.06 33.42 -3.10
N LEU A 219 -7.11 34.33 -2.98
CA LEU A 219 -6.13 34.39 -1.88
C LEU A 219 -6.41 35.60 -0.96
N LYS A 220 -7.59 36.22 -1.07
CA LYS A 220 -8.00 37.34 -0.22
C LYS A 220 -7.92 36.93 1.25
N GLY A 221 -7.41 37.82 2.09
CA GLY A 221 -7.27 37.56 3.53
C GLY A 221 -6.14 36.58 3.90
N THR A 222 -5.36 36.08 2.93
CA THR A 222 -4.21 35.20 3.15
C THR A 222 -2.90 35.97 2.89
N GLU A 223 -1.84 35.60 3.60
CA GLU A 223 -0.48 36.10 3.44
C GLU A 223 0.44 34.92 3.11
N THR A 224 1.06 34.89 1.92
CA THR A 224 2.04 33.86 1.57
C THR A 224 3.35 34.15 2.30
N ILE A 225 3.69 33.33 3.29
CA ILE A 225 4.94 33.49 4.07
C ILE A 225 6.10 32.69 3.47
N TYR A 226 5.80 31.70 2.63
CA TYR A 226 6.77 30.95 1.86
C TYR A 226 6.12 30.30 0.64
N GLU A 227 6.81 30.30 -0.49
CA GLU A 227 6.44 29.55 -1.69
C GLU A 227 7.69 29.12 -2.44
N TYR A 228 7.80 27.82 -2.72
CA TYR A 228 8.84 27.31 -3.59
C TYR A 228 8.45 27.50 -5.06
N LYS A 229 9.24 28.29 -5.79
CA LYS A 229 8.92 28.71 -7.18
C LYS A 229 9.59 27.86 -8.27
N ASN A 230 10.68 27.16 -7.95
CA ASN A 230 11.55 26.53 -8.94
C ASN A 230 11.30 25.03 -9.06
N ASP A 231 10.05 24.66 -9.37
CA ASP A 231 9.62 23.26 -9.37
C ASP A 231 9.07 22.81 -10.71
N ASP A 232 9.44 21.59 -11.11
CA ASP A 232 8.84 20.89 -12.25
C ASP A 232 7.64 20.09 -11.72
N TYR A 233 6.46 20.28 -12.33
CA TYR A 233 5.27 19.54 -11.97
C TYR A 233 5.46 18.02 -12.08
N PHE A 234 6.20 17.57 -13.09
CA PHE A 234 6.45 16.14 -13.32
C PHE A 234 7.60 15.60 -12.45
N ASN A 235 8.54 16.46 -12.06
CA ASN A 235 9.71 16.08 -11.26
C ASN A 235 9.92 17.04 -10.09
N PRO A 236 9.01 17.06 -9.11
CA PRO A 236 9.08 18.02 -8.02
C PRO A 236 10.33 17.76 -7.16
N LYS A 237 11.19 18.76 -7.13
CA LYS A 237 12.38 18.82 -6.28
C LYS A 237 12.01 19.23 -4.87
N PHE A 238 10.87 19.88 -4.66
CA PHE A 238 10.45 20.36 -3.35
C PHE A 238 9.03 19.94 -3.02
N SER A 239 8.78 19.53 -1.78
CA SER A 239 7.41 19.44 -1.26
C SER A 239 7.40 19.46 0.26
N PHE A 240 6.42 20.10 0.87
CA PHE A 240 6.09 19.93 2.28
C PHE A 240 5.34 18.62 2.47
N SER A 241 5.82 17.78 3.38
CA SER A 241 5.16 16.55 3.78
C SER A 241 4.22 16.78 4.97
N THR A 242 4.65 17.57 5.96
CA THR A 242 3.80 18.03 7.06
C THR A 242 4.33 19.30 7.73
N SER A 243 3.53 19.91 8.62
CA SER A 243 3.93 20.98 9.52
C SER A 243 3.39 20.79 10.94
N PHE A 244 4.10 21.34 11.92
CA PHE A 244 3.76 21.22 13.34
C PHE A 244 4.27 22.41 14.15
N ILE A 245 3.65 22.64 15.30
CA ILE A 245 4.11 23.63 16.28
C ILE A 245 5.03 22.98 17.31
N SER A 246 6.21 23.56 17.50
CA SER A 246 7.15 23.22 18.57
C SER A 246 7.82 24.49 19.07
N ASN A 247 7.97 24.65 20.39
CA ASN A 247 8.63 25.80 21.01
C ASN A 247 8.16 27.16 20.42
N ASP A 248 6.85 27.33 20.29
CA ASP A 248 6.19 28.53 19.73
C ASP A 248 6.64 28.91 18.30
N LYS A 249 7.12 27.92 17.53
CA LYS A 249 7.50 28.09 16.13
C LYS A 249 6.77 27.06 15.26
N LEU A 250 6.50 27.46 14.02
CA LEU A 250 6.01 26.55 12.97
C LEU A 250 7.19 25.87 12.29
N PHE A 251 7.30 24.56 12.51
CA PHE A 251 8.22 23.69 11.80
C PHE A 251 7.51 22.96 10.66
N SER A 252 8.28 22.51 9.69
CA SER A 252 7.80 21.71 8.56
C SER A 252 8.78 20.61 8.24
N ILE A 253 8.27 19.41 7.98
CA ILE A 253 9.02 18.33 7.32
C ILE A 253 8.83 18.52 5.82
N TYR A 254 9.95 18.62 5.10
CA TYR A 254 9.92 18.86 3.66
C TYR A 254 10.99 18.03 2.95
N LYS A 255 10.66 17.64 1.72
CA LYS A 255 11.59 17.09 0.75
C LYS A 255 12.24 18.24 -0.01
N GLU A 256 13.55 18.17 -0.16
CA GLU A 256 14.33 19.02 -1.06
C GLU A 256 15.36 18.14 -1.79
N ASN A 257 15.24 18.07 -3.13
CA ASN A 257 15.95 17.12 -3.98
C ASN A 257 15.74 15.67 -3.50
N ASN A 258 16.82 14.99 -3.09
CA ASN A 258 16.80 13.63 -2.57
C ASN A 258 16.92 13.57 -1.04
N SER A 259 16.82 14.72 -0.35
CA SER A 259 16.93 14.83 1.10
C SER A 259 15.58 15.18 1.72
N THR A 260 15.33 14.66 2.92
CA THR A 260 14.19 15.05 3.76
C THR A 260 14.73 15.79 4.97
N LYS A 261 14.15 16.95 5.26
CA LYS A 261 14.63 17.90 6.27
C LYS A 261 13.48 18.39 7.15
N ILE A 262 13.85 18.95 8.30
CA ILE A 262 12.96 19.74 9.15
C ILE A 262 13.50 21.16 9.19
N GLY A 263 12.61 22.12 8.99
CA GLY A 263 12.95 23.54 9.05
C GLY A 263 11.77 24.41 9.42
N ASN A 264 12.05 25.67 9.70
CA ASN A 264 11.07 26.70 10.00
C ASN A 264 11.32 27.92 9.11
N ILE A 265 10.29 28.76 8.96
CA ILE A 265 10.41 29.99 8.18
C ILE A 265 10.93 31.11 9.07
N GLU A 266 12.04 31.72 8.68
CA GLU A 266 12.63 32.89 9.31
C GLU A 266 12.88 33.95 8.23
N ASN A 267 12.32 35.16 8.39
CA ASN A 267 12.44 36.24 7.40
C ASN A 267 12.09 35.81 5.96
N ASN A 268 10.96 35.09 5.80
CA ASN A 268 10.48 34.51 4.53
C ASN A 268 11.40 33.46 3.88
N ASN A 269 12.43 33.00 4.59
CA ASN A 269 13.32 31.93 4.13
C ASN A 269 13.07 30.66 4.95
N LEU A 270 13.03 29.52 4.27
CA LEU A 270 12.98 28.22 4.93
C LEU A 270 14.38 27.84 5.41
N ILE A 271 14.58 27.82 6.73
CA ILE A 271 15.86 27.51 7.36
C ILE A 271 15.85 26.05 7.80
N SER A 272 16.75 25.25 7.23
CA SER A 272 16.95 23.86 7.65
C SER A 272 17.53 23.82 9.07
N LYS A 273 16.84 23.11 9.96
CA LYS A 273 17.28 22.87 11.35
C LYS A 273 17.72 21.43 11.58
N TYR A 274 17.24 20.52 10.73
CA TYR A 274 17.57 19.11 10.81
C TYR A 274 17.50 18.44 9.44
N GLU A 275 18.36 17.45 9.20
CA GLU A 275 18.30 16.56 8.05
C GLU A 275 18.24 15.12 8.55
N PHE A 276 17.32 14.31 8.01
CA PHE A 276 17.14 12.94 8.46
C PHE A 276 18.34 12.07 8.09
N GLN A 277 18.79 11.24 9.05
CA GLN A 277 19.99 10.39 8.89
C GLN A 277 19.88 9.40 7.72
N LYS A 278 18.67 8.87 7.49
CA LYS A 278 18.35 8.01 6.35
C LYS A 278 17.62 8.82 5.29
N LYS A 279 17.87 8.48 4.02
CA LYS A 279 17.04 8.94 2.89
C LYS A 279 15.66 8.31 2.98
N ILE A 280 14.77 9.02 3.64
CA ILE A 280 13.35 8.69 3.72
C ILE A 280 12.57 9.53 2.71
N LYS A 281 11.47 8.96 2.21
CA LYS A 281 10.49 9.63 1.35
C LYS A 281 9.17 9.64 2.11
N PRO A 282 8.86 10.71 2.86
CA PRO A 282 7.60 10.78 3.58
C PRO A 282 6.43 10.95 2.61
N TYR A 283 5.30 10.36 2.94
CA TYR A 283 4.08 10.45 2.16
C TYR A 283 2.86 10.30 3.07
N ASN A 284 1.74 10.86 2.64
CA ASN A 284 0.43 10.48 3.15
C ASN A 284 -0.18 9.51 2.13
N TRP A 285 -0.88 8.48 2.61
CA TRP A 285 -1.59 7.61 1.69
C TRP A 285 -2.70 8.41 0.98
N ARG A 286 -3.11 7.98 -0.23
CA ARG A 286 -3.88 8.79 -1.21
C ARG A 286 -5.02 9.64 -0.60
N TYR A 287 -5.76 9.10 0.37
CA TYR A 287 -6.88 9.77 1.03
C TYR A 287 -6.72 9.89 2.55
N ASP A 288 -5.54 9.60 3.08
CA ASP A 288 -5.19 9.72 4.50
C ASP A 288 -4.84 11.18 4.87
N TRP A 289 -5.71 12.10 4.45
CA TRP A 289 -5.61 13.53 4.75
C TRP A 289 -6.66 13.99 5.75
N ARG A 290 -7.53 13.11 6.20
CA ARG A 290 -8.62 13.45 7.12
C ARG A 290 -8.08 13.54 8.54
N ASN A 291 -8.05 14.77 9.06
CA ASN A 291 -7.59 15.08 10.42
C ASN A 291 -6.12 14.66 10.69
N PRO A 292 -5.15 15.23 9.94
CA PRO A 292 -3.74 14.82 10.04
C PRO A 292 -3.17 15.12 11.43
N ILE A 293 -3.68 16.16 12.10
CA ILE A 293 -3.30 16.53 13.46
C ILE A 293 -4.44 16.19 14.41
N GLN A 294 -4.19 15.28 15.34
CA GLN A 294 -5.14 14.85 16.35
C GLN A 294 -5.43 15.97 17.38
N ASN A 295 -6.51 15.84 18.15
CA ASN A 295 -6.92 16.85 19.15
C ASN A 295 -5.83 17.12 20.21
N ASN A 296 -5.00 16.12 20.51
CA ASN A 296 -3.84 16.23 21.41
C ASN A 296 -2.60 16.86 20.73
N LYS A 297 -2.75 17.40 19.52
CA LYS A 297 -1.69 17.94 18.65
C LYS A 297 -0.65 16.93 18.16
N SER A 298 -0.86 15.64 18.41
CA SER A 298 -0.03 14.59 17.83
C SER A 298 -0.38 14.37 16.36
N GLN A 299 0.60 13.95 15.58
CA GLN A 299 0.37 13.48 14.22
C GLN A 299 1.37 12.39 13.87
N THR A 300 1.03 11.62 12.84
CA THR A 300 1.90 10.59 12.28
C THR A 300 2.09 10.80 10.79
N LEU A 301 3.30 10.52 10.30
CA LEU A 301 3.63 10.63 8.88
C LEU A 301 4.35 9.36 8.43
N GLN A 302 3.81 8.69 7.42
CA GLN A 302 4.41 7.48 6.86
C GLN A 302 5.62 7.84 6.00
N PHE A 303 6.56 6.90 5.85
CA PHE A 303 7.68 7.04 4.91
C PHE A 303 8.12 5.72 4.32
N SER A 304 8.70 5.80 3.12
CA SER A 304 9.45 4.71 2.48
C SER A 304 10.92 5.05 2.42
N THR A 305 11.76 4.06 2.12
CA THR A 305 13.19 4.27 1.88
C THR A 305 13.56 3.87 0.45
N GLU A 306 14.85 3.92 0.10
CA GLU A 306 15.36 3.36 -1.16
C GLU A 306 15.24 1.82 -1.21
N LYS A 307 15.10 1.15 -0.07
CA LYS A 307 14.88 -0.29 0.00
C LYS A 307 13.39 -0.59 0.17
N ASN A 308 12.82 -1.41 -0.72
CA ASN A 308 11.39 -1.72 -0.71
C ASN A 308 10.91 -2.47 0.55
N ASN A 309 11.83 -3.10 1.28
CA ASN A 309 11.56 -3.79 2.54
C ASN A 309 11.84 -2.95 3.78
N GLU A 310 12.29 -1.70 3.64
CA GLU A 310 12.47 -0.75 4.74
C GLU A 310 11.52 0.44 4.59
N TYR A 311 10.71 0.68 5.61
CA TYR A 311 9.64 1.70 5.62
C TYR A 311 9.29 2.05 7.07
N GLY A 312 8.45 3.05 7.31
CA GLY A 312 8.16 3.42 8.68
C GLY A 312 7.18 4.54 8.88
N ILE A 313 7.15 5.01 10.13
CA ILE A 313 6.29 6.11 10.58
C ILE A 313 7.10 7.09 11.43
N ILE A 314 6.83 8.37 11.27
CA ILE A 314 7.33 9.46 12.10
C ILE A 314 6.18 9.87 13.01
N GLU A 315 6.36 9.73 14.31
CA GLU A 315 5.47 10.33 15.31
C GLU A 315 5.97 11.72 15.66
N ILE A 316 5.06 12.69 15.68
CA ILE A 316 5.35 14.08 15.98
C ILE A 316 4.46 14.50 17.15
N ASN A 317 5.08 14.85 18.27
CA ASN A 317 4.39 15.35 19.46
C ASN A 317 5.17 16.53 20.05
N GLY A 318 4.79 17.74 19.62
CA GLY A 318 5.49 18.98 19.98
C GLY A 318 6.94 18.95 19.52
N ASN A 319 7.88 19.02 20.47
CA ASN A 319 9.31 18.96 20.21
C ASN A 319 9.86 17.53 20.10
N ASN A 320 9.08 16.50 20.43
CA ASN A 320 9.52 15.10 20.40
C ASN A 320 9.10 14.46 19.08
N LEU A 321 10.08 13.93 18.34
CA LEU A 321 9.88 13.15 17.14
C LEU A 321 10.47 11.76 17.33
N LEU A 322 9.69 10.73 17.02
CA LEU A 322 10.15 9.34 17.01
C LEU A 322 10.05 8.80 15.58
N VAL A 323 11.19 8.40 15.03
CA VAL A 323 11.30 7.80 13.70
C VAL A 323 11.42 6.29 13.86
N THR A 324 10.33 5.59 13.58
CA THR A 324 10.26 4.14 13.67
C THR A 324 10.45 3.53 12.28
N THR A 325 11.52 2.75 12.10
CA THR A 325 11.74 1.99 10.85
C THR A 325 11.37 0.52 11.06
N PHE A 326 10.55 -0.04 10.19
CA PHE A 326 10.32 -1.46 10.07
C PHE A 326 11.17 -2.04 8.95
N LYS A 327 11.83 -3.15 9.23
CA LYS A 327 12.54 -3.99 8.27
C LYS A 327 11.73 -5.26 8.07
N ASN A 328 11.14 -5.42 6.90
CA ASN A 328 10.36 -6.60 6.60
C ASN A 328 11.24 -7.70 6.03
N SER A 329 11.48 -8.72 6.83
CA SER A 329 12.29 -9.89 6.49
C SER A 329 11.49 -10.98 5.75
N TYR A 330 10.20 -10.76 5.49
CA TYR A 330 9.35 -11.76 4.86
C TYR A 330 9.88 -12.17 3.48
N LYS A 331 10.10 -13.48 3.34
CA LYS A 331 10.40 -14.13 2.07
C LYS A 331 9.44 -15.29 1.90
N GLU A 332 8.77 -15.35 0.76
CA GLU A 332 7.91 -16.48 0.41
C GLU A 332 8.77 -17.74 0.26
N LYS A 333 8.27 -18.86 0.78
CA LYS A 333 9.03 -20.12 0.84
C LYS A 333 9.35 -20.61 -0.58
N GLU A 334 10.64 -20.80 -0.84
CA GLU A 334 11.13 -21.52 -2.01
C GLU A 334 11.12 -23.03 -1.75
N PHE A 335 10.59 -23.80 -2.70
CA PHE A 335 10.45 -25.25 -2.61
C PHE A 335 11.66 -25.98 -3.21
N GLY A 336 12.36 -25.36 -4.16
CA GLY A 336 13.42 -25.99 -4.93
C GLY A 336 12.89 -26.81 -6.11
N GLU A 337 13.66 -26.84 -7.20
CA GLU A 337 13.28 -27.53 -8.44
C GLU A 337 12.97 -29.02 -8.22
N THR A 338 13.82 -29.75 -7.51
CA THR A 338 13.64 -31.19 -7.26
C THR A 338 12.30 -31.48 -6.58
N LYS A 339 11.99 -30.75 -5.50
CA LYS A 339 10.76 -30.95 -4.74
C LYS A 339 9.52 -30.60 -5.56
N VAL A 340 9.57 -29.52 -6.35
CA VAL A 340 8.47 -29.15 -7.25
C VAL A 340 8.24 -30.23 -8.31
N LYS A 341 9.30 -30.75 -8.92
CA LYS A 341 9.19 -31.84 -9.91
C LYS A 341 8.57 -33.10 -9.32
N GLU A 342 9.09 -33.58 -8.20
CA GLU A 342 8.57 -34.75 -7.50
C GLU A 342 7.09 -34.58 -7.11
N TRP A 343 6.74 -33.40 -6.61
CA TRP A 343 5.35 -33.06 -6.27
C TRP A 343 4.45 -33.10 -7.50
N VAL A 344 4.85 -32.50 -8.63
CA VAL A 344 4.08 -32.51 -9.87
C VAL A 344 3.90 -33.93 -10.40
N GLU A 345 4.95 -34.73 -10.49
CA GLU A 345 4.86 -36.09 -11.05
C GLU A 345 3.91 -36.97 -10.23
N LYS A 346 4.03 -36.90 -8.90
CA LYS A 346 3.14 -37.60 -7.97
C LYS A 346 1.69 -37.11 -8.08
N THR A 347 1.51 -35.80 -8.07
CA THR A 347 0.19 -35.16 -8.06
C THR A 347 -0.54 -35.35 -9.38
N PHE A 348 0.15 -35.19 -10.51
CA PHE A 348 -0.38 -35.49 -11.84
C PHE A 348 -0.82 -36.95 -11.94
N THR A 349 0.00 -37.90 -11.51
CA THR A 349 -0.35 -39.33 -11.56
C THR A 349 -1.60 -39.62 -10.73
N TYR A 350 -1.69 -39.04 -9.53
CA TYR A 350 -2.87 -39.18 -8.68
C TYR A 350 -4.12 -38.58 -9.35
N TYR A 351 -4.04 -37.34 -9.84
CA TYR A 351 -5.18 -36.68 -10.48
C TYR A 351 -5.61 -37.38 -11.77
N PHE A 352 -4.68 -37.81 -12.62
CA PHE A 352 -4.99 -38.51 -13.86
C PHE A 352 -5.79 -39.80 -13.60
N ASN A 353 -5.37 -40.60 -12.62
CA ASN A 353 -6.03 -41.86 -12.27
C ASN A 353 -7.40 -41.66 -11.61
N ASN A 354 -7.63 -40.52 -10.96
CA ASN A 354 -8.85 -40.26 -10.18
C ASN A 354 -9.73 -39.17 -10.78
N PHE A 355 -9.45 -38.70 -12.00
CA PHE A 355 -10.00 -37.43 -12.49
C PHE A 355 -11.53 -37.40 -12.57
N ASP A 356 -12.14 -38.54 -12.86
CA ASP A 356 -13.60 -38.68 -12.94
C ASP A 356 -14.30 -38.52 -11.58
N ASN A 357 -13.58 -38.77 -10.48
CA ASN A 357 -14.07 -38.67 -9.09
C ASN A 357 -13.24 -37.68 -8.25
N LEU A 358 -12.57 -36.72 -8.89
CA LEU A 358 -11.76 -35.71 -8.21
C LEU A 358 -12.62 -34.49 -7.88
N TYR A 359 -12.67 -34.10 -6.60
CA TYR A 359 -13.43 -32.94 -6.12
C TYR A 359 -12.51 -31.87 -5.55
N LEU A 360 -13.02 -30.64 -5.42
CA LEU A 360 -12.25 -29.49 -4.91
C LEU A 360 -11.59 -29.78 -3.55
N LYS A 361 -12.29 -30.45 -2.63
CA LYS A 361 -11.75 -30.82 -1.31
C LYS A 361 -10.50 -31.72 -1.40
N ASP A 362 -10.40 -32.54 -2.44
CA ASP A 362 -9.30 -33.48 -2.62
C ASP A 362 -8.05 -32.74 -3.08
N VAL A 363 -8.21 -31.77 -4.00
CA VAL A 363 -7.11 -30.91 -4.43
C VAL A 363 -6.66 -29.98 -3.31
N ASP A 364 -7.58 -29.39 -2.54
CA ASP A 364 -7.25 -28.57 -1.38
C ASP A 364 -6.46 -29.39 -0.34
N SER A 365 -6.83 -30.65 -0.13
CA SER A 365 -6.12 -31.56 0.80
C SER A 365 -4.71 -31.93 0.36
N VAL A 366 -4.43 -31.95 -0.95
CA VAL A 366 -3.09 -32.19 -1.51
C VAL A 366 -2.26 -30.91 -1.46
N GLU A 367 -2.85 -29.80 -1.88
CA GLU A 367 -2.20 -28.50 -1.99
C GLU A 367 -1.80 -27.95 -0.62
N LEU A 368 -2.75 -27.86 0.32
CA LEU A 368 -2.51 -27.21 1.61
C LEU A 368 -1.43 -27.92 2.47
N LYS A 369 -1.16 -29.21 2.21
CA LYS A 369 -0.05 -29.95 2.86
C LYS A 369 1.33 -29.39 2.53
N GLU A 370 1.48 -28.75 1.38
CA GLU A 370 2.75 -28.15 0.97
C GLU A 370 2.95 -26.74 1.54
N ASN A 371 1.90 -26.16 2.14
CA ASN A 371 1.81 -24.75 2.54
C ASN A 371 2.09 -23.78 1.37
N PRO A 372 1.34 -23.88 0.25
CA PRO A 372 1.46 -22.98 -0.88
C PRO A 372 0.83 -21.63 -0.55
N ARG A 373 1.05 -20.65 -1.42
CA ARG A 373 0.32 -19.39 -1.35
C ARG A 373 -0.99 -19.50 -2.13
N ASP A 374 -2.11 -19.21 -1.48
CA ASP A 374 -3.43 -19.13 -2.12
C ASP A 374 -3.55 -17.81 -2.91
N LEU A 375 -3.83 -17.92 -4.21
CA LEU A 375 -4.02 -16.82 -5.15
C LEU A 375 -5.43 -16.83 -5.76
N THR A 376 -6.38 -17.52 -5.15
CA THR A 376 -7.75 -17.63 -5.65
C THR A 376 -8.38 -16.24 -5.77
N GLN A 377 -8.93 -15.95 -6.96
CA GLN A 377 -9.49 -14.64 -7.28
C GLN A 377 -10.90 -14.48 -6.71
N SER A 378 -11.30 -13.24 -6.43
CA SER A 378 -12.68 -12.90 -6.03
C SER A 378 -13.63 -12.74 -7.21
N HIS A 379 -13.11 -12.32 -8.38
CA HIS A 379 -13.91 -12.17 -9.58
C HIS A 379 -14.05 -13.51 -10.33
N LYS A 380 -15.10 -13.63 -11.13
CA LYS A 380 -15.31 -14.82 -11.97
C LYS A 380 -14.20 -14.95 -13.00
N MET A 381 -13.57 -16.12 -13.06
CA MET A 381 -12.69 -16.49 -14.17
C MET A 381 -13.25 -17.70 -14.90
N SER A 382 -13.30 -17.61 -16.23
CA SER A 382 -13.70 -18.70 -17.11
C SER A 382 -12.49 -19.27 -17.86
N HIS A 383 -12.65 -20.46 -18.42
CA HIS A 383 -11.66 -21.07 -19.29
C HIS A 383 -12.30 -21.47 -20.62
N TYR A 384 -11.66 -21.15 -21.75
CA TYR A 384 -12.21 -21.40 -23.09
C TYR A 384 -12.48 -22.89 -23.37
N LEU A 385 -11.72 -23.80 -22.75
CA LEU A 385 -11.97 -25.26 -22.84
C LEU A 385 -13.22 -25.74 -22.08
N LEU A 386 -13.84 -24.86 -21.30
CA LEU A 386 -15.02 -25.14 -20.49
C LEU A 386 -16.20 -24.25 -20.91
N GLU A 387 -16.17 -23.70 -22.12
CA GLU A 387 -17.28 -22.91 -22.66
C GLU A 387 -18.59 -23.70 -22.63
N GLY A 388 -19.64 -23.07 -22.13
CA GLY A 388 -20.96 -23.69 -21.94
C GLY A 388 -21.12 -24.54 -20.66
N LYS A 389 -20.08 -24.71 -19.83
CA LYS A 389 -20.19 -25.37 -18.52
C LYS A 389 -20.38 -24.35 -17.39
N GLU A 390 -21.15 -24.72 -16.37
CA GLU A 390 -21.34 -23.93 -15.14
C GLU A 390 -20.18 -24.12 -14.16
N ILE A 391 -19.07 -23.45 -14.44
CA ILE A 391 -17.84 -23.56 -13.64
C ILE A 391 -17.70 -22.41 -12.65
N GLU A 392 -17.05 -22.65 -11.52
CA GLU A 392 -16.65 -21.61 -10.57
C GLU A 392 -15.31 -20.95 -10.90
N THR A 393 -15.03 -19.83 -10.24
CA THR A 393 -13.67 -19.26 -10.23
C THR A 393 -12.69 -20.35 -9.76
N PRO A 394 -11.60 -20.61 -10.51
CA PRO A 394 -10.69 -21.69 -10.19
C PRO A 394 -10.06 -21.45 -8.83
N ARG A 395 -9.84 -22.53 -8.09
CA ARG A 395 -8.94 -22.51 -6.93
C ARG A 395 -7.51 -22.39 -7.45
N ILE A 396 -6.74 -21.43 -6.94
CA ILE A 396 -5.39 -21.15 -7.43
C ILE A 396 -4.38 -21.20 -6.29
N TYR A 397 -3.31 -21.96 -6.49
CA TYR A 397 -2.18 -22.03 -5.56
C TYR A 397 -0.85 -21.75 -6.26
N ARG A 398 0.06 -21.09 -5.54
CA ARG A 398 1.42 -20.83 -5.99
C ARG A 398 2.45 -21.54 -5.13
N LYS A 399 3.46 -22.09 -5.81
CA LYS A 399 4.69 -22.62 -5.22
C LYS A 399 5.88 -21.92 -5.89
N LEU A 400 6.76 -21.30 -5.12
CA LEU A 400 7.99 -20.75 -5.67
C LEU A 400 8.99 -21.89 -5.86
N GLU A 401 9.39 -22.14 -7.10
CA GLU A 401 10.40 -23.15 -7.38
C GLU A 401 11.78 -22.64 -6.97
N ASN A 402 12.07 -21.39 -7.31
CA ASN A 402 13.29 -20.65 -6.98
C ASN A 402 13.05 -19.14 -7.21
N SER A 403 14.12 -18.35 -7.16
CA SER A 403 14.11 -16.91 -7.44
C SER A 403 13.63 -16.55 -8.86
N ILE A 404 13.69 -17.48 -9.82
CA ILE A 404 13.37 -17.26 -11.24
C ILE A 404 11.97 -17.77 -11.58
N PHE A 405 11.63 -18.99 -11.14
CA PHE A 405 10.43 -19.70 -11.53
C PHE A 405 9.45 -19.87 -10.37
N LYS A 406 8.17 -19.78 -10.72
CA LYS A 406 7.05 -20.19 -9.89
C LYS A 406 6.19 -21.20 -10.65
N LEU A 407 5.47 -22.02 -9.90
CA LEU A 407 4.42 -22.89 -10.40
C LEU A 407 3.08 -22.41 -9.83
N ASN A 408 2.18 -21.99 -10.71
CA ASN A 408 0.78 -21.74 -10.40
C ASN A 408 -0.04 -22.97 -10.80
N THR A 409 -0.88 -23.45 -9.90
CA THR A 409 -1.80 -24.56 -10.13
C THR A 409 -3.23 -24.07 -10.03
N MET A 410 -4.01 -24.28 -11.10
CA MET A 410 -5.38 -23.77 -11.23
C MET A 410 -6.35 -24.94 -11.40
N TYR A 411 -7.39 -24.95 -10.58
CA TYR A 411 -8.38 -26.02 -10.54
C TYR A 411 -9.77 -25.46 -10.83
N TYR A 412 -10.30 -25.72 -12.01
CA TYR A 412 -11.65 -25.32 -12.39
C TYR A 412 -12.61 -26.45 -12.04
N TYR A 413 -13.73 -26.10 -11.39
CA TYR A 413 -14.67 -27.07 -10.83
C TYR A 413 -16.11 -26.64 -11.08
N ASP A 414 -16.99 -27.63 -11.11
CA ASP A 414 -18.43 -27.44 -11.28
C ASP A 414 -19.04 -26.69 -10.09
N THR A 415 -20.02 -25.82 -10.37
CA THR A 415 -20.67 -24.99 -9.36
C THR A 415 -21.46 -25.82 -8.34
N ASN A 416 -22.08 -26.91 -8.77
CA ASN A 416 -23.04 -27.67 -7.97
C ASN A 416 -22.36 -28.74 -7.11
N ASP A 417 -21.64 -29.67 -7.75
CA ASP A 417 -21.07 -30.83 -7.07
C ASP A 417 -19.59 -30.66 -6.68
N LYS A 418 -18.97 -29.55 -7.11
CA LYS A 418 -17.55 -29.22 -6.89
C LYS A 418 -16.59 -30.25 -7.50
N SER A 419 -17.02 -31.01 -8.50
CA SER A 419 -16.18 -31.92 -9.27
C SER A 419 -15.20 -31.12 -10.14
N VAL A 420 -13.94 -31.56 -10.19
CA VAL A 420 -12.90 -30.91 -10.98
C VAL A 420 -13.12 -31.24 -12.46
N GLN A 421 -13.10 -30.18 -13.27
CA GLN A 421 -13.34 -30.23 -14.72
C GLN A 421 -12.06 -30.00 -15.52
N LEU A 422 -11.13 -29.19 -15.00
CA LEU A 422 -9.85 -28.86 -15.62
C LEU A 422 -8.81 -28.53 -14.56
N ILE A 423 -7.58 -28.97 -14.81
CA ILE A 423 -6.40 -28.69 -13.99
C ILE A 423 -5.30 -28.12 -14.87
N GLU A 424 -4.66 -27.04 -14.41
CA GLU A 424 -3.49 -26.44 -15.05
C GLU A 424 -2.32 -26.39 -14.08
N PHE A 425 -1.15 -26.75 -14.58
CA PHE A 425 0.15 -26.54 -13.95
C PHE A 425 0.94 -25.58 -14.84
N GLU A 426 1.11 -24.35 -14.38
CA GLU A 426 1.74 -23.30 -15.16
C GLU A 426 3.03 -22.81 -14.49
N TRP A 427 4.15 -23.02 -15.18
CA TRP A 427 5.41 -22.38 -14.85
C TRP A 427 5.49 -21.02 -15.51
N GLY A 428 5.76 -20.00 -14.71
CA GLY A 428 6.01 -18.65 -15.17
C GLY A 428 7.12 -17.98 -14.38
N LYS A 429 7.43 -16.74 -14.77
CA LYS A 429 8.41 -15.89 -14.08
C LYS A 429 7.93 -15.53 -12.67
N ASN A 430 8.79 -15.71 -11.67
CA ASN A 430 8.60 -15.13 -10.36
C ASN A 430 8.89 -13.61 -10.42
N LYS A 431 7.84 -12.79 -10.32
CA LYS A 431 7.94 -11.32 -10.36
C LYS A 431 7.96 -10.67 -8.96
N ASN A 432 7.92 -11.47 -7.88
CA ASN A 432 7.55 -10.98 -6.55
C ASN A 432 8.68 -10.74 -5.56
N SER A 433 9.93 -10.79 -5.97
CA SER A 433 11.02 -10.46 -5.05
C SER A 433 11.18 -8.95 -4.97
N PHE A 434 10.87 -8.41 -3.79
CA PHE A 434 11.27 -7.08 -3.29
C PHE A 434 12.77 -6.72 -3.49
N GLU A 435 13.59 -7.66 -3.96
CA GLU A 435 15.04 -7.53 -4.15
C GLU A 435 15.56 -7.98 -5.53
N ASN A 436 14.76 -8.54 -6.46
CA ASN A 436 15.33 -9.03 -7.73
C ASN A 436 14.80 -8.29 -8.96
N ASP A 437 15.45 -7.17 -9.26
CA ASP A 437 15.59 -6.70 -10.65
C ASP A 437 16.65 -7.50 -11.44
N VAL A 438 17.28 -8.51 -10.81
CA VAL A 438 18.33 -9.32 -11.44
C VAL A 438 17.77 -10.62 -12.04
N ASP A 439 18.09 -10.79 -13.33
CA ASP A 439 18.42 -12.03 -14.04
C ASP A 439 17.42 -12.74 -14.96
N PHE A 440 16.14 -12.35 -15.08
CA PHE A 440 15.35 -12.92 -16.18
C PHE A 440 15.78 -12.35 -17.54
N SER A 441 16.14 -11.06 -17.60
CA SER A 441 16.65 -10.42 -18.81
C SER A 441 18.01 -10.96 -19.22
N VAL A 442 18.86 -11.37 -18.27
CA VAL A 442 20.15 -12.01 -18.53
C VAL A 442 19.95 -13.43 -19.05
N LEU A 443 19.06 -14.22 -18.44
CA LEU A 443 18.66 -15.55 -18.94
C LEU A 443 18.05 -15.51 -20.35
N GLU A 444 17.18 -14.53 -20.65
CA GLU A 444 16.64 -14.31 -22.00
C GLU A 444 17.74 -13.85 -22.98
N SER A 445 18.66 -12.98 -22.54
CA SER A 445 19.72 -12.43 -23.39
C SER A 445 20.83 -13.44 -23.72
N THR A 446 21.07 -14.42 -22.84
CA THR A 446 22.11 -15.45 -23.00
C THR A 446 21.67 -16.57 -23.94
N ASN A 447 20.37 -16.74 -24.17
CA ASN A 447 19.82 -17.83 -24.99
C ASN A 447 18.79 -17.34 -26.02
N LYS A 448 19.21 -16.45 -26.93
CA LYS A 448 18.33 -15.82 -27.94
C LYS A 448 17.55 -16.81 -28.83
N GLU A 449 18.03 -18.04 -28.98
CA GLU A 449 17.46 -19.05 -29.88
C GLU A 449 16.42 -19.97 -29.21
N LYS A 450 16.44 -20.12 -27.88
CA LYS A 450 15.63 -21.10 -27.13
C LYS A 450 14.96 -20.49 -25.92
N SER A 451 13.69 -20.83 -25.69
CA SER A 451 12.94 -20.37 -24.52
C SER A 451 13.52 -20.93 -23.21
N VAL A 452 13.60 -20.10 -22.18
CA VAL A 452 13.98 -20.50 -20.81
C VAL A 452 13.06 -21.56 -20.20
N TYR A 453 11.87 -21.75 -20.78
CA TYR A 453 10.89 -22.77 -20.38
C TYR A 453 11.04 -24.11 -21.12
N GLU A 454 11.87 -24.19 -22.18
CA GLU A 454 12.11 -25.43 -22.94
C GLU A 454 12.57 -26.60 -22.04
N PRO A 455 13.48 -26.42 -21.06
CA PRO A 455 13.87 -27.53 -20.18
C PRO A 455 12.70 -28.12 -19.37
N LYS A 456 11.73 -27.29 -18.96
CA LYS A 456 10.51 -27.76 -18.26
C LYS A 456 9.64 -28.59 -19.19
N PHE A 457 9.45 -28.12 -20.43
CA PHE A 457 8.72 -28.85 -21.46
C PHE A 457 9.35 -30.21 -21.76
N ILE A 458 10.67 -30.28 -21.94
CA ILE A 458 11.38 -31.53 -22.22
C ILE A 458 11.21 -32.53 -21.07
N TRP A 459 11.38 -32.08 -19.83
CA TRP A 459 11.20 -32.92 -18.65
C TRP A 459 9.76 -33.46 -18.56
N LEU A 460 8.75 -32.58 -18.66
CA LEU A 460 7.34 -32.98 -18.63
C LEU A 460 6.99 -33.90 -19.79
N SER A 461 7.49 -33.64 -20.99
CA SER A 461 7.28 -34.51 -22.15
C SER A 461 7.83 -35.92 -21.90
N LYS A 462 9.04 -36.04 -21.34
CA LYS A 462 9.62 -37.34 -20.97
C LYS A 462 8.77 -38.06 -19.91
N PHE A 463 8.36 -37.35 -18.86
CA PHE A 463 7.52 -37.90 -17.82
C PHE A 463 6.17 -38.40 -18.38
N LEU A 464 5.45 -37.56 -19.13
CA LEU A 464 4.17 -37.91 -19.73
C LEU A 464 4.29 -39.05 -20.73
N ASN A 465 5.32 -39.06 -21.58
CA ASN A 465 5.56 -40.16 -22.52
C ASN A 465 5.74 -41.51 -21.81
N SER A 466 6.39 -41.50 -20.64
CA SER A 466 6.58 -42.72 -19.83
C SER A 466 5.29 -43.25 -19.21
N LYS A 467 4.29 -42.37 -18.99
CA LYS A 467 3.01 -42.70 -18.35
C LYS A 467 1.89 -42.96 -19.35
N LEU A 468 1.86 -42.18 -20.43
CA LEU A 468 0.73 -42.06 -21.35
C LEU A 468 1.05 -42.60 -22.75
N GLY A 469 2.31 -42.96 -23.02
CA GLY A 469 2.78 -43.27 -24.37
C GLY A 469 3.01 -42.02 -25.22
N LYS A 470 3.17 -42.20 -26.54
CA LYS A 470 3.44 -41.08 -27.46
C LYS A 470 2.21 -40.17 -27.61
N PRO A 471 2.39 -38.85 -27.78
CA PRO A 471 1.27 -37.94 -27.97
C PRO A 471 0.55 -38.20 -29.30
N ASN A 472 -0.76 -37.96 -29.31
CA ASN A 472 -1.58 -38.00 -30.52
C ASN A 472 -1.24 -36.85 -31.48
N LYS A 473 -0.80 -35.70 -30.96
CA LYS A 473 -0.29 -34.57 -31.75
C LYS A 473 0.97 -34.01 -31.12
N SER A 474 1.93 -33.65 -31.96
CA SER A 474 3.17 -33.02 -31.53
C SER A 474 3.61 -32.00 -32.56
N ASN A 475 3.76 -30.75 -32.14
CA ASN A 475 4.36 -29.68 -32.94
C ASN A 475 5.48 -29.04 -32.12
N ILE A 476 6.71 -29.07 -32.62
CA ILE A 476 7.87 -28.49 -31.95
C ILE A 476 8.49 -27.47 -32.91
N GLY A 477 8.58 -26.22 -32.46
CA GLY A 477 9.32 -25.16 -33.11
C GLY A 477 10.52 -24.74 -32.27
N ASN A 478 11.24 -23.70 -32.73
CA ASN A 478 12.47 -23.25 -32.05
C ASN A 478 12.19 -22.63 -30.67
N LYS A 479 11.06 -21.93 -30.52
CA LYS A 479 10.71 -21.13 -29.32
C LYS A 479 9.38 -21.50 -28.69
N SER A 480 8.72 -22.52 -29.22
CA SER A 480 7.46 -23.02 -28.72
C SER A 480 7.29 -24.48 -29.09
N GLY A 481 6.46 -25.18 -28.33
CA GLY A 481 6.12 -26.56 -28.63
C GLY A 481 4.82 -26.94 -27.95
N ASN A 482 4.13 -27.92 -28.53
CA ASN A 482 2.94 -28.51 -27.97
C ASN A 482 2.90 -30.02 -28.17
N HIS A 483 2.35 -30.71 -27.17
CA HIS A 483 1.97 -32.11 -27.22
C HIS A 483 0.53 -32.27 -26.73
N GLU A 484 -0.22 -33.14 -27.36
CA GLU A 484 -1.60 -33.48 -26.97
C GLU A 484 -1.76 -35.00 -26.87
N TRP A 485 -2.27 -35.48 -25.74
CA TRP A 485 -2.72 -36.86 -25.53
C TRP A 485 -4.24 -36.87 -25.36
N LYS A 486 -4.89 -37.82 -26.02
CA LYS A 486 -6.32 -38.13 -25.88
C LYS A 486 -6.43 -39.56 -25.39
N ILE A 487 -6.88 -39.72 -24.15
CA ILE A 487 -7.00 -41.01 -23.49
C ILE A 487 -8.40 -41.09 -22.94
N GLU A 488 -9.21 -41.97 -23.51
CA GLU A 488 -10.63 -42.11 -23.14
C GLU A 488 -11.38 -40.76 -23.20
N ASN A 489 -11.91 -40.30 -22.07
CA ASN A 489 -12.60 -39.02 -21.89
C ASN A 489 -11.68 -37.87 -21.45
N LYS A 490 -10.35 -38.08 -21.38
CA LYS A 490 -9.37 -37.12 -20.88
C LYS A 490 -8.53 -36.57 -22.01
N VAL A 491 -8.27 -35.27 -21.97
CA VAL A 491 -7.31 -34.59 -22.85
C VAL A 491 -6.22 -33.97 -22.00
N ILE A 492 -4.98 -34.25 -22.37
CA ILE A 492 -3.78 -33.72 -21.72
C ILE A 492 -3.03 -32.90 -22.77
N LYS A 493 -2.77 -31.63 -22.46
CA LYS A 493 -2.01 -30.71 -23.32
C LYS A 493 -0.79 -30.24 -22.55
N LEU A 494 0.38 -30.37 -23.16
CA LEU A 494 1.61 -29.76 -22.67
C LEU A 494 2.05 -28.74 -23.71
N GLN A 495 2.29 -27.50 -23.29
CA GLN A 495 2.80 -26.46 -24.18
C GLN A 495 3.85 -25.59 -23.50
N TYR A 496 4.70 -24.96 -24.32
CA TYR A 496 5.57 -23.89 -23.86
C TYR A 496 5.75 -22.83 -24.95
N ASN A 497 6.08 -21.62 -24.52
CA ASN A 497 6.48 -20.51 -25.36
C ASN A 497 7.52 -19.64 -24.61
N GLU A 498 7.74 -18.40 -25.05
CA GLU A 498 8.68 -17.48 -24.38
C GLU A 498 8.18 -16.98 -23.01
N ASN A 499 6.89 -17.13 -22.70
CA ASN A 499 6.27 -16.58 -21.49
C ASN A 499 6.04 -17.62 -20.40
N LEU A 500 5.78 -18.89 -20.77
CA LEU A 500 5.43 -19.95 -19.83
C LEU A 500 5.67 -21.37 -20.36
N CYS A 501 5.62 -22.35 -19.46
CA CYS A 501 5.32 -23.75 -19.77
C CYS A 501 4.08 -24.18 -19.00
N GLU A 502 3.13 -24.81 -19.67
CA GLU A 502 1.82 -25.16 -19.11
C GLU A 502 1.47 -26.60 -19.44
N LEU A 503 1.00 -27.32 -18.42
CA LEU A 503 0.41 -28.65 -18.53
C LEU A 503 -1.06 -28.57 -18.10
N THR A 504 -1.97 -28.82 -19.03
CA THR A 504 -3.42 -28.80 -18.84
C THR A 504 -3.98 -30.21 -18.94
N MET A 505 -4.89 -30.58 -18.05
CA MET A 505 -5.69 -31.80 -18.09
C MET A 505 -7.16 -31.48 -17.94
N TYR A 506 -8.01 -31.95 -18.86
CA TYR A 506 -9.44 -31.65 -18.84
C TYR A 506 -10.30 -32.78 -19.42
N LYS A 507 -11.59 -32.80 -19.02
CA LYS A 507 -12.59 -33.75 -19.51
C LYS A 507 -13.14 -33.27 -20.86
N LYS A 508 -13.18 -34.17 -21.84
CA LYS A 508 -13.74 -33.89 -23.17
C LYS A 508 -15.25 -33.75 -23.12
#